data_AF-A0A974S770-F1
#
_entry.id   AF-A0A974S770-F1
#
_cell.length_a   1.000
_cell.length_b   1.000
_cell.length_c   1.000
_cell.angle_alpha   90.00
_cell.angle_beta   90.00
_cell.angle_gamma   90.00
#
_symmetry.space_group_name_H-M   'P 1'
#
loop_
_entity.id
_entity.type
_entity.pdbx_description
1 polymer ?
#
loop_
_entity_poly.entity_id
_entity_poly.type
_entity_poly.pdbx_seq_one_letter_code
_entity_poly.pdbx_strand_id
1 'polypeptide(L)'
;MPDATLTDRDLNRALLARQMLLERQPLTPMEALRRLVGVQAQLPRTPFLGLWSRLAGFKPEDLRAAIEAHDVVRATAMREPST
;
A
#
# COMPACT_ATOMS: atom_id res chain seq x y z
N MET A 1 2.32 -13.66 32.48
CA MET A 1 3.05 -14.25 31.34
C MET A 1 4.07 -13.21 30.93
N PRO A 2 5.39 -13.45 31.04
CA PRO A 2 6.35 -12.50 30.50
C PRO A 2 6.08 -12.38 28.99
N ASP A 3 5.94 -11.16 28.51
CA ASP A 3 5.69 -10.91 27.09
C ASP A 3 6.90 -11.44 26.32
N ALA A 4 6.67 -12.34 25.36
CA ALA A 4 7.77 -12.93 24.61
C ALA A 4 8.47 -11.83 23.79
N THR A 5 9.76 -11.60 24.04
CA THR A 5 10.52 -10.59 23.30
C THR A 5 10.48 -10.89 21.80
N LEU A 6 9.98 -9.94 21.02
CA LEU A 6 9.89 -10.08 19.56
C LEU A 6 11.28 -10.07 18.92
N THR A 7 11.54 -11.01 18.03
CA THR A 7 12.76 -11.05 17.21
C THR A 7 12.62 -10.16 15.98
N ASP A 8 13.73 -9.83 15.32
CA ASP A 8 13.72 -9.12 14.03
C ASP A 8 12.89 -9.84 12.96
N ARG A 9 12.88 -11.17 13.00
CA ARG A 9 12.07 -11.98 12.10
C ARG A 9 10.58 -11.79 12.38
N ASP A 10 10.19 -11.72 13.65
CA ASP A 10 8.80 -11.47 14.04
C ASP A 10 8.36 -10.07 13.61
N LEU A 11 9.21 -9.06 13.85
CA LEU A 11 8.97 -7.70 13.39
C LEU A 11 8.87 -7.61 11.87
N ASN A 12 9.75 -8.30 11.13
CA ASN A 12 9.70 -8.36 9.67
C ASN A 12 8.40 -9.00 9.17
N ARG A 13 8.01 -10.15 9.71
CA ARG A 13 6.75 -10.81 9.31
C ARG A 13 5.56 -9.94 9.64
N ALA A 14 5.55 -9.31 10.81
CA ALA A 14 4.48 -8.41 11.21
C ALA A 14 4.41 -7.15 10.34
N LEU A 15 5.55 -6.64 9.85
CA LEU A 15 5.59 -5.54 8.87
C LEU A 15 5.05 -5.98 7.51
N LEU A 16 5.51 -7.11 6.98
CA LEU A 16 5.07 -7.64 5.69
C LEU A 16 3.56 -7.96 5.71
N ALA A 17 3.04 -8.48 6.83
CA ALA A 17 1.61 -8.70 7.03
C ALA A 17 0.82 -7.38 6.95
N ARG A 18 1.25 -6.34 7.68
CA ARG A 18 0.62 -5.01 7.64
C ARG A 18 0.68 -4.35 6.27
N GLN A 19 1.72 -4.65 5.49
CA GLN A 19 1.86 -4.18 4.10
C GLN A 19 1.15 -5.08 3.07
N MET A 20 0.48 -6.15 3.49
CA MET A 20 -0.24 -7.08 2.60
C MET A 20 0.70 -7.77 1.59
N LEU A 21 1.94 -8.02 2.02
CA LEU A 21 2.99 -8.64 1.21
C LEU A 21 3.19 -10.13 1.52
N LEU A 22 2.55 -10.65 2.57
CA LEU A 22 2.49 -12.09 2.83
C LEU A 22 1.30 -12.75 2.13
N GLU A 23 0.21 -12.00 1.98
CA GLU A 23 -1.01 -12.46 1.35
C GLU A 23 -1.75 -11.27 0.75
N ARG A 24 -2.28 -11.47 -0.47
CA ARG A 24 -3.10 -10.47 -1.16
C ARG A 24 -4.46 -10.37 -0.48
N GLN A 25 -4.87 -9.16 -0.11
CA GLN A 25 -6.10 -8.93 0.65
C GLN A 25 -7.26 -8.50 -0.27
N PRO A 26 -8.51 -8.93 0.01
CA PRO A 26 -9.70 -8.52 -0.74
C PRO A 26 -10.16 -7.12 -0.29
N LEU A 27 -9.33 -6.10 -0.51
CA LEU A 27 -9.61 -4.71 -0.16
C LEU A 27 -9.69 -3.83 -1.40
N THR A 28 -10.41 -2.71 -1.28
CA THR A 28 -10.43 -1.67 -2.30
C THR A 28 -9.09 -0.91 -2.35
N PRO A 29 -8.76 -0.25 -3.48
CA PRO A 29 -7.58 0.62 -3.58
C PRO A 29 -7.51 1.67 -2.47
N MET A 30 -8.63 2.30 -2.13
CA MET A 30 -8.69 3.37 -1.15
C MET A 30 -8.47 2.85 0.29
N GLU A 31 -9.03 1.69 0.66
CA GLU A 31 -8.73 1.05 1.95
C GLU A 31 -7.25 0.66 2.06
N ALA A 32 -6.68 0.13 0.99
CA ALA A 32 -5.27 -0.24 0.93
C ALA A 32 -4.35 0.97 1.11
N LEU A 33 -4.65 2.07 0.40
CA LEU A 33 -3.89 3.32 0.49
C LEU A 33 -3.96 3.93 1.89
N ARG A 34 -5.12 3.87 2.57
CA ARG A 34 -5.22 4.30 3.98
C ARG A 34 -4.32 3.48 4.90
N ARG A 35 -4.28 2.15 4.72
CA ARG A 35 -3.42 1.27 5.53
C ARG A 35 -1.92 1.48 5.28
N LEU A 36 -1.56 1.75 4.03
CA LEU A 36 -0.17 1.97 3.61
C LEU A 36 0.30 3.42 3.86
N VAL A 37 -0.63 4.32 4.19
CA VAL A 37 -0.39 5.76 4.26
C VAL A 37 0.11 6.30 2.91
N GLY A 38 -0.49 5.82 1.82
CA GLY A 38 -0.11 6.16 0.45
C GLY A 38 0.91 5.18 -0.16
N VAL A 39 1.15 5.35 -1.46
CA VAL A 39 2.15 4.60 -2.22
C VAL A 39 2.88 5.54 -3.17
N GLN A 40 4.08 5.13 -3.57
CA GLN A 40 4.92 5.89 -4.48
C GLN A 40 4.28 5.98 -5.87
N ALA A 41 4.13 7.21 -6.39
CA ALA A 41 3.43 7.51 -7.64
C ALA A 41 4.24 8.38 -8.61
N GLN A 42 5.58 8.37 -8.49
CA GLN A 42 6.49 9.13 -9.35
C GLN A 42 6.42 8.67 -10.82
N LEU A 43 6.38 7.36 -11.04
CA LEU A 43 6.11 6.80 -12.36
C LEU A 43 4.63 6.42 -12.46
N PRO A 44 3.96 6.69 -13.60
CA PRO A 44 2.53 6.42 -13.76
C PRO A 44 2.12 4.97 -13.44
N ARG A 45 3.02 3.99 -13.67
CA ARG A 45 2.73 2.56 -13.47
C ARG A 45 2.97 2.07 -12.04
N THR A 46 3.81 2.75 -11.26
CA THR A 46 4.21 2.31 -9.90
C THR A 46 3.03 2.07 -8.96
N PRO A 47 2.02 2.96 -8.85
CA PRO A 47 0.93 2.75 -7.89
C PRO A 47 0.07 1.55 -8.29
N PHE A 48 -0.14 1.31 -9.59
CA PHE A 48 -0.88 0.14 -10.09
C PHE A 48 -0.15 -1.16 -9.74
N LEU A 49 1.17 -1.23 -9.96
CA LEU A 49 1.95 -2.41 -9.62
C LEU A 49 1.97 -2.66 -8.10
N GLY A 50 2.12 -1.59 -7.32
CA GLY A 50 2.14 -1.66 -5.86
C GLY A 50 0.82 -2.17 -5.27
N LEU A 51 -0.32 -1.79 -5.86
CA LEU A 51 -1.63 -2.31 -5.44
C LEU A 51 -1.90 -3.72 -5.98
N TRP A 52 -1.51 -4.02 -7.23
CA TRP A 52 -1.66 -5.35 -7.82
C TRP A 52 -1.00 -6.46 -6.98
N SER A 53 0.19 -6.19 -6.43
CA SER A 53 0.90 -7.16 -5.58
C SER A 53 0.27 -7.36 -4.20
N ARG A 54 -0.63 -6.47 -3.76
CA ARG A 54 -1.21 -6.44 -2.41
C ARG A 54 -2.69 -6.77 -2.36
N LEU A 55 -3.41 -6.57 -3.45
CA LEU A 55 -4.88 -6.66 -3.50
C LEU A 55 -5.33 -7.83 -4.34
N ALA A 56 -6.17 -8.70 -3.77
CA ALA A 56 -6.78 -9.81 -4.48
C ALA A 56 -7.81 -9.28 -5.48
N GLY A 57 -7.78 -9.77 -6.73
CA GLY A 57 -8.73 -9.36 -7.76
C GLY A 57 -8.56 -7.95 -8.31
N PHE A 58 -7.50 -7.22 -7.92
CA PHE A 58 -7.26 -5.84 -8.36
C PHE A 58 -7.20 -5.69 -9.87
N LYS A 59 -7.94 -4.71 -10.37
CA LYS A 59 -7.92 -4.25 -11.75
C LYS A 59 -7.44 -2.79 -11.81
N PRO A 60 -6.67 -2.40 -12.83
CA PRO A 60 -6.24 -1.01 -12.99
C PRO A 60 -7.40 0.00 -12.97
N GLU A 61 -8.57 -0.39 -13.47
CA GLU A 61 -9.78 0.42 -13.50
C GLU A 61 -10.25 0.83 -12.11
N ASP A 62 -10.03 -0.02 -11.09
CA ASP A 62 -10.45 0.26 -9.71
C ASP A 62 -9.70 1.48 -9.14
N LEU A 63 -8.39 1.56 -9.39
CA LEU A 63 -7.59 2.72 -8.98
C LEU A 63 -7.90 3.95 -9.84
N ARG A 64 -8.12 3.76 -11.14
CA ARG A 64 -8.47 4.87 -12.04
C ARG A 64 -9.80 5.51 -11.63
N ALA A 65 -10.83 4.72 -11.35
CA ALA A 65 -12.12 5.20 -10.89
C ALA A 65 -12.00 5.98 -9.56
N ALA A 66 -11.18 5.51 -8.61
CA ALA A 66 -10.94 6.21 -7.36
C ALA A 66 -10.22 7.57 -7.56
N ILE A 67 -9.35 7.68 -8.56
CA ILE A 67 -8.71 8.94 -8.93
C ILE A 67 -9.71 9.88 -9.62
N GLU A 68 -10.51 9.37 -10.55
CA GLU A 68 -11.54 10.15 -11.26
C GLU A 68 -12.63 10.68 -10.31
N ALA A 69 -12.97 9.91 -9.27
CA ALA A 69 -13.90 10.32 -8.22
C ALA A 69 -13.29 11.27 -7.17
N HIS A 70 -11.99 11.57 -7.27
CA HIS A 70 -11.21 12.36 -6.29
C HIS A 70 -11.12 11.74 -4.88
N ASP A 71 -11.43 10.45 -4.73
CA ASP A 71 -11.21 9.70 -3.48
C ASP A 71 -9.72 9.43 -3.24
N VAL A 72 -8.92 9.42 -4.31
CA VAL A 72 -7.47 9.25 -4.30
C VAL A 72 -6.83 10.36 -5.14
N VAL A 73 -5.82 11.00 -4.58
CA VAL A 73 -5.06 12.05 -5.27
C VAL A 73 -3.59 11.70 -5.38
N ARG A 74 -2.95 12.14 -6.47
CA ARG A 74 -1.49 12.16 -6.58
C ARG A 74 -0.99 13.52 -6.12
N ALA A 75 -0.19 13.53 -5.05
CA ALA A 75 0.36 14.74 -4.46
C ALA A 75 1.82 14.54 -4.06
N THR A 76 2.55 15.65 -3.91
CA THR A 76 3.86 15.65 -3.27
C THR A 76 3.68 15.62 -1.75
N ALA A 77 4.20 14.59 -1.09
CA ALA A 77 4.06 14.39 0.35
C ALA A 77 5.21 13.57 0.94
N MET A 78 5.40 13.65 2.26
CA MET A 78 6.39 12.95 3.11
C MET A 78 7.87 13.20 2.79
N ARG A 79 8.28 13.05 1.54
CA ARG A 79 9.66 13.29 1.09
C ARG A 79 9.70 13.54 -0.41
N GLU A 80 10.08 14.75 -0.77
CA GLU A 80 10.47 15.11 -2.12
C GLU A 80 11.99 14.95 -2.26
N PRO A 81 12.53 14.50 -3.41
CA PRO A 81 13.96 14.63 -3.66
C PRO A 81 14.30 16.12 -3.67
N SER A 82 15.09 16.59 -2.72
CA SER A 82 15.67 17.94 -2.78
C SER A 82 16.65 17.97 -3.96
N THR A 83 16.20 18.53 -5.07
CA THR A 83 17.06 19.04 -6.15
C THR A 83 17.70 20.36 -5.77
#